data_AF-A0AAW7XVT9-F1
#
_entry.id   AF-A0AAW7XVT9-F1
#
_cell.length_a   1.000
_cell.length_b   1.000
_cell.length_c   1.000
_cell.angle_alpha   90.00
_cell.angle_beta   90.00
_cell.angle_gamma   90.00
#
_symmetry.space_group_name_H-M   'P 1'
#
loop_
_entity.id
_entity.type
_entity.pdbx_description
1 polymer ?
#
loop_
_entity_poly.entity_id
_entity_poly.type
_entity_poly.pdbx_seq_one_letter_code
_entity_poly.pdbx_strand_id
1 'polypeptide(L)' 'MTADAGQLPPVDARSLISEGSTRLINLDGQIYTLRITRAGKLILTK' A
#
# COMPACT_ATOMS: atom_id res chain seq x y z
N MET A 1 -29.99 -2.65 12.50
CA MET A 1 -28.70 -3.33 12.67
C MET A 1 -27.81 -2.86 11.52
N THR A 2 -26.98 -1.85 11.76
CA THR A 2 -26.06 -1.28 10.75
C THR A 2 -24.89 -2.25 10.60
N ALA A 3 -24.70 -2.78 9.39
CA ALA A 3 -23.54 -3.61 9.09
C ALA A 3 -22.27 -2.79 9.37
N ASP A 4 -21.49 -3.24 10.36
CA ASP A 4 -20.11 -2.81 10.53
C ASP A 4 -19.41 -3.13 9.20
N ALA A 5 -19.08 -2.09 8.44
CA ALA A 5 -18.55 -2.24 7.09
C ALA A 5 -17.15 -2.86 7.18
N GLY A 6 -17.14 -4.19 7.26
CA GLY A 6 -16.04 -5.13 7.12
C GLY A 6 -14.67 -4.52 7.37
N GLN A 7 -14.27 -4.44 8.64
CA GLN A 7 -12.91 -4.13 8.99
C GLN A 7 -12.00 -5.24 8.46
N LEU A 8 -11.49 -5.05 7.23
CA LEU A 8 -10.51 -5.94 6.61
C LEU A 8 -9.30 -6.01 7.54
N PRO A 9 -8.73 -7.21 7.75
CA PRO A 9 -7.54 -7.35 8.56
C PRO A 9 -6.41 -6.47 7.98
N PRO A 10 -5.65 -5.77 8.82
CA PRO A 10 -4.54 -4.95 8.34
C PRO A 10 -3.52 -5.84 7.62
N VAL A 11 -3.02 -5.34 6.50
CA VAL A 11 -1.90 -5.96 5.76
C VAL A 11 -0.62 -5.22 6.11
N ASP A 12 0.48 -5.96 6.31
CA ASP A 12 1.79 -5.34 6.51
C ASP A 12 2.24 -4.65 5.20
N ALA A 13 2.43 -3.33 5.26
CA ALA A 13 2.91 -2.54 4.13
C ALA A 13 4.28 -2.98 3.62
N ARG A 14 5.13 -3.58 4.47
CA ARG A 14 6.42 -4.15 4.04
C ARG A 14 6.23 -5.40 3.18
N SER A 15 5.21 -6.20 3.47
CA SER A 15 4.84 -7.34 2.61
C SER A 15 4.39 -6.88 1.22
N LEU A 16 3.85 -5.66 1.11
CA LEU A 16 3.50 -5.07 -0.18
C LEU A 16 4.72 -4.53 -0.94
N ILE A 17 5.85 -4.24 -0.30
CA ILE A 17 7.01 -3.59 -0.93
C ILE A 17 8.13 -4.57 -1.28
N SER A 18 8.07 -5.81 -0.79
CA SER A 18 9.15 -6.80 -0.97
C SER A 18 10.48 -6.23 -0.45
N GLU A 19 11.59 -6.46 -1.15
CA GLU A 19 12.91 -6.01 -0.73
C GLU A 19 13.09 -4.50 -0.99
N GLY A 20 13.38 -3.74 0.06
CA GLY A 20 13.70 -2.31 -0.03
C GLY A 20 12.57 -1.38 0.43
N SER A 21 12.58 -0.15 -0.08
CA SER A 21 11.62 0.89 0.34
C SER A 21 10.56 1.21 -0.71
N THR A 22 10.67 0.67 -1.92
CA THR A 22 9.89 1.10 -3.09
C THR A 22 9.45 -0.10 -3.93
N ARG A 23 8.21 -0.10 -4.42
CA ARG A 23 7.69 -1.09 -5.38
C ARG A 23 6.76 -0.45 -6.40
N LEU A 24 6.76 -0.99 -7.62
CA LEU A 24 5.78 -0.60 -8.65
C LEU A 24 4.49 -1.40 -8.48
N ILE A 25 3.35 -0.70 -8.60
CA ILE A 25 2.01 -1.28 -8.54
C ILE A 25 1.29 -0.94 -9.83
N ASN A 26 0.75 -1.96 -10.50
CA ASN A 26 -0.21 -1.76 -11.57
C ASN A 26 -1.61 -1.61 -10.95
N LEU A 27 -2.26 -0.48 -11.22
CA LEU A 27 -3.66 -0.23 -10.90
C LEU A 27 -4.36 0.17 -12.20
N ASP A 28 -5.24 -0.70 -12.69
CA ASP A 28 -6.03 -0.48 -13.90
C ASP A 28 -5.20 -0.10 -15.15
N GLY A 29 -4.01 -0.71 -15.30
CA GLY A 29 -3.08 -0.46 -16.41
C GLY A 29 -2.16 0.74 -16.19
N GLN A 30 -2.37 1.50 -15.12
CA GLN A 30 -1.48 2.59 -14.74
C GLN A 30 -0.45 2.09 -13.71
N ILE A 31 0.82 2.37 -14.00
CA ILE A 31 1.90 2.11 -13.06
C ILE A 31 1.95 3.24 -12.03
N TYR A 32 2.02 2.86 -10.76
CA TYR A 32 2.24 3.70 -9.60
C TYR A 32 3.49 3.22 -8.87
N THR A 33 4.09 4.11 -8.10
CA THR A 33 5.18 3.84 -7.18
C THR A 33 4.67 3.87 -5.75
N LEU A 34 4.70 2.73 -5.06
CA LEU A 34 4.49 2.62 -3.63
C LEU A 34 5.85 2.77 -2.92
N ARG A 35 5.95 3.63 -1.90
CA ARG A 35 7.18 3.83 -1.12
C ARG A 35 6.94 4.04 0.37
N ILE A 36 7.80 3.46 1.21
CA ILE A 36 7.94 3.84 2.63
C ILE A 36 9.00 4.93 2.74
N THR A 37 8.63 6.08 3.28
CA THR A 37 9.55 7.20 3.53
C THR A 37 10.44 6.95 4.74
N ARG A 38 11.53 7.73 4.88
CA ARG A 38 12.38 7.72 6.08
C ARG A 38 11.61 8.04 7.38
N ALA A 39 10.53 8.81 7.26
CA ALA A 39 9.62 9.12 8.37
C ALA A 39 8.57 8.03 8.65
N GLY A 40 8.65 6.88 7.98
CA GLY A 40 7.75 5.74 8.17
C GLY A 40 6.38 5.88 7.50
N LYS A 41 6.14 6.95 6.73
CA LYS A 41 4.88 7.12 5.98
C LYS A 41 4.88 6.31 4.69
N LEU A 42 3.76 5.68 4.37
CA LEU A 42 3.48 5.06 3.09
C LEU A 42 2.97 6.11 2.09
N ILE A 43 3.55 6.14 0.89
CA ILE A 43 3.16 7.06 -0.18
C ILE A 43 2.94 6.25 -1.46
N LEU A 44 1.84 6.52 -2.16
CA LEU A 44 1.59 6.04 -3.51
C LEU A 44 1.60 7.24 -4.46
N THR A 45 2.50 7.25 -5.45
CA THR A 45 2.55 8.27 -6.50
C THR A 45 2.36 7.63 -7.86
N LYS A 46 1.73 8.34 -8.80
CA LYS A 46 1.74 7.93 -10.20
C LYS A 46 3.16 7.97 -10.76
#